data_AF-A0A3B8NI61-F1
#
_entry.id   AF-A0A3B8NI61-F1
#
_cell.length_a   1.000
_cell.length_b   1.000
_cell.length_c   1.000
_cell.angle_alpha   90.00
_cell.angle_beta   90.00
_cell.angle_gamma   90.00
#
_symmetry.space_group_name_H-M   'P 1'
#
loop_
_entity.id
_entity.type
_entity.pdbx_description
1 polymer ?
#
loop_
_entity_poly.entity_id
_entity_poly.type
_entity_poly.pdbx_seq_one_letter_code
_entity_poly.pdbx_strand_id
1 'polypeptide(L)' 'MKLILSALVLFLLASFVRGARPNVVVVFIDDMGWGDFSCFGNKLAKTPHIDKLALEGIRFEQFYVNSP' A
#
# COMPACT_ATOMS: atom_id res chain seq x y z
N MET A 1 -16.99 -42.59 -6.59
CA MET A 1 -17.99 -41.50 -6.74
C MET A 1 -17.80 -40.38 -5.72
N LYS A 2 -17.75 -40.65 -4.41
CA LYS A 2 -17.56 -39.61 -3.36
C LYS A 2 -16.30 -38.75 -3.56
N LEU A 3 -15.15 -39.36 -3.87
CA LEU A 3 -13.88 -38.64 -4.08
C LEU A 3 -13.90 -37.69 -5.29
N ILE A 4 -14.54 -38.09 -6.38
CA ILE A 4 -14.69 -37.25 -7.59
C ILE A 4 -15.59 -36.06 -7.28
N LEU A 5 -16.68 -36.30 -6.53
CA LEU A 5 -17.59 -35.25 -6.11
C LEU A 5 -16.90 -34.25 -5.17
N SER A 6 -16.09 -34.73 -4.23
CA SER A 6 -15.29 -33.86 -3.33
C SER A 6 -14.24 -33.04 -4.09
N ALA A 7 -13.55 -33.64 -5.06
CA ALA A 7 -12.57 -32.94 -5.91
C ALA A 7 -13.23 -31.86 -6.78
N LEU A 8 -14.42 -32.14 -7.33
CA LEU A 8 -15.18 -31.19 -8.12
C LEU A 8 -15.66 -29.99 -7.27
N VAL A 9 -16.11 -30.25 -6.04
CA VAL A 9 -16.51 -29.20 -5.09
C VAL A 9 -15.33 -28.33 -4.70
N LEU A 10 -14.16 -28.91 -4.42
CA LEU A 10 -12.94 -28.13 -4.12
C LEU A 10 -12.52 -27.24 -5.29
N PHE A 11 -12.59 -27.77 -6.51
CA PHE A 11 -12.24 -27.02 -7.72
C PHE A 11 -13.18 -25.82 -7.95
N LEU A 12 -14.48 -25.99 -7.70
CA LEU A 12 -15.47 -24.91 -7.79
C LEU A 12 -15.25 -23.84 -6.70
N LEU A 13 -14.88 -24.21 -5.48
CA LEU A 13 -14.62 -23.23 -4.42
C LEU A 13 -13.37 -22.37 -4.71
N ALA A 14 -12.33 -22.97 -5.31
CA ALA A 14 -11.11 -22.25 -5.67
C ALA A 14 -11.35 -21.17 -6.74
N SER A 15 -12.35 -21.32 -7.61
CA SER A 15 -12.64 -20.36 -8.68
C SER A 15 -13.41 -19.11 -8.21
N PHE A 16 -13.96 -19.12 -6.99
CA PHE A 16 -14.59 -17.96 -6.36
C PHE A 16 -13.62 -17.05 -5.58
N VAL A 17 -12.36 -17.48 -5.40
CA VAL A 17 -11.31 -16.62 -4.84
C VAL A 17 -10.80 -15.67 -5.93
N ARG A 18 -11.61 -14.64 -6.22
CA ARG A 18 -11.15 -13.45 -6.94
C ARG A 18 -11.03 -12.33 -5.91
N GLY A 19 -9.81 -12.07 -5.44
CA GLY A 19 -9.54 -10.91 -4.59
C GLY A 19 -10.06 -9.64 -5.26
N ALA A 20 -10.65 -8.74 -4.48
CA ALA A 20 -11.10 -7.45 -5.00
C ALA A 20 -9.92 -6.74 -5.68
N ARG A 21 -10.14 -6.17 -6.86
CA ARG A 21 -9.13 -5.34 -7.52
C ARG A 21 -8.90 -4.10 -6.65
N PRO A 22 -7.68 -3.83 -6.17
CA PRO A 22 -7.43 -2.64 -5.38
C PRO A 22 -7.57 -1.39 -6.25
N ASN A 23 -8.03 -0.30 -5.66
CA ASN A 23 -7.88 1.03 -6.24
C ASN A 23 -6.47 1.53 -5.92
N VAL A 24 -5.78 2.08 -6.91
CA VAL A 24 -4.44 2.66 -6.75
C VAL A 24 -4.57 4.18 -6.90
N VAL A 25 -4.18 4.91 -5.86
CA VAL A 25 -4.14 6.38 -5.86
C VAL A 25 -2.69 6.81 -5.72
N VAL A 26 -2.21 7.60 -6.68
CA VAL A 26 -0.88 8.20 -6.65
C VAL A 26 -1.02 9.66 -6.26
N VAL A 27 -0.38 10.05 -5.16
CA VAL A 27 -0.26 11.44 -4.74
C VAL A 27 1.15 11.89 -5.05
N PHE A 28 1.28 12.88 -5.94
CA PHE A 28 2.55 13.49 -6.30
C PHE A 28 2.54 14.94 -5.85
N ILE A 29 3.59 15.36 -5.13
CA ILE A 29 3.67 16.67 -4.49
C ILE A 29 4.86 17.41 -5.10
N ASP A 30 4.59 18.61 -5.59
CA ASP A 30 5.59 19.48 -6.22
C ASP A 30 6.50 20.12 -5.17
N ASP A 31 7.79 20.23 -5.48
CA ASP A 31 8.83 20.84 -4.63
C ASP A 31 8.92 20.35 -3.17
N MET A 32 8.43 19.14 -2.88
CA MET A 32 8.47 18.58 -1.53
C MET A 32 9.89 18.15 -1.15
N GLY A 33 10.42 18.76 -0.10
CA GLY A 33 11.70 18.41 0.51
C GLY A 33 11.64 17.19 1.41
N TRP A 34 12.79 16.54 1.59
CA TRP A 34 12.96 15.40 2.50
C TRP A 34 12.45 15.66 3.92
N GLY A 35 12.72 16.86 4.44
CA GLY A 35 12.40 17.25 5.81
C GLY A 35 11.03 17.86 6.00
N ASP A 36 10.13 17.83 5.01
CA ASP A 36 8.87 18.57 5.10
C ASP A 36 7.82 17.87 5.98
N PHE A 37 7.90 16.54 6.13
CA PHE A 37 6.97 15.79 6.96
C PHE A 37 7.49 15.49 8.36
N SER A 38 6.59 15.47 9.34
CA SER A 38 6.92 15.11 10.74
C SER A 38 7.46 13.69 10.87
N CYS A 39 6.98 12.73 10.07
CA CYS A 39 7.54 11.38 10.02
C CYS A 39 8.98 11.27 9.49
N PHE A 40 9.54 12.35 8.92
CA PHE A 40 10.96 12.48 8.56
C PHE A 40 11.75 13.39 9.53
N GLY A 41 11.16 13.73 10.68
CA GLY A 41 11.83 14.47 11.76
C GLY A 41 11.56 15.98 11.79
N ASN A 42 10.64 16.48 10.96
CA ASN A 42 10.21 17.87 11.07
C ASN A 42 9.52 18.13 12.42
N LYS A 43 10.02 19.08 13.20
CA LYS A 43 9.49 19.43 14.53
C LYS A 43 8.42 20.52 14.51
N LEU A 44 8.26 21.22 13.38
CA LEU A 44 7.35 22.34 13.22
C LEU A 44 6.11 21.96 12.41
N ALA A 45 6.29 21.19 11.34
CA ALA A 45 5.20 20.68 10.52
C ALA A 45 4.38 19.65 11.30
N LYS A 46 3.06 19.76 11.22
CA LYS A 46 2.13 18.75 11.75
C LYS A 46 1.45 18.08 10.56
N THR A 47 1.88 16.87 10.22
CA THR A 47 1.31 16.12 9.09
C THR A 47 0.67 14.80 9.53
N PRO A 48 -0.36 14.83 10.41
CA PRO A 48 -0.86 13.63 11.07
C PRO A 48 -1.44 12.58 10.11
N HIS A 49 -1.99 13.01 8.96
CA HIS A 49 -2.50 12.09 7.95
C HIS A 49 -1.37 11.38 7.20
N ILE A 50 -0.26 12.07 6.92
CA ILE A 50 0.93 11.47 6.30
C ILE A 50 1.65 10.56 7.31
N ASP A 51 1.73 10.99 8.56
CA ASP A 51 2.30 10.19 9.65
C ASP A 51 1.54 8.87 9.83
N LYS A 52 0.20 8.92 9.75
CA LYS A 52 -0.64 7.72 9.77
C LYS A 52 -0.37 6.79 8.59
N LEU A 53 -0.25 7.33 7.36
CA LEU A 53 0.11 6.53 6.18
C LEU A 53 1.48 5.87 6.32
N ALA A 54 2.46 6.59 6.87
CA ALA A 54 3.79 6.05 7.15
C ALA A 54 3.79 4.95 8.22
N LEU A 55 2.92 5.05 9.22
CA LEU A 55 2.77 4.07 10.30
C LEU A 55 2.04 2.79 9.84
N GLU A 56 0.97 2.94 9.06
CA GLU A 56 0.13 1.83 8.60
C GLU A 56 0.70 1.14 7.35
N GLY A 57 1.65 1.79 6.67
CA GLY A 57 2.24 1.33 5.43
C GLY A 57 3.76 1.15 5.49
N ILE A 58 4.40 1.44 4.36
CA ILE A 58 5.87 1.42 4.23
C ILE A 58 6.34 2.84 3.96
N ARG A 59 7.25 3.33 4.78
CA ARG A 59 7.98 4.60 4.60
C ARG A 59 9.40 4.31 4.16
N PHE A 60 9.77 4.78 2.98
CA PHE A 60 11.14 4.64 2.47
C PHE A 60 12.03 5.73 3.05
N GLU A 61 13.12 5.34 3.70
CA GLU A 61 14.10 6.29 4.25
C GLU A 61 15.15 6.75 3.21
N GLN A 62 15.18 6.11 2.04
CA GLN A 62 16.15 6.34 0.97
C GLN A 62 15.47 6.24 -0.40
N PHE A 63 14.61 7.22 -0.71
CA PHE A 63 13.94 7.33 -2.01
C PHE A 63 14.60 8.44 -2.84
N TYR A 64 15.16 8.08 -4.01
CA TYR A 64 15.87 9.00 -4.89
C TYR A 64 15.15 9.16 -6.22
N VAL A 65 15.13 10.38 -6.74
CA VAL A 65 14.65 10.70 -8.10
C VAL A 65 15.80 10.65 -9.09
N ASN A 66 15.49 10.42 -10.37
CA ASN A 66 16.49 10.30 -11.44
C ASN A 66 17.06 11.65 -11.90
N SER A 67 16.34 12.75 -11.69
CA SER A 67 16.72 14.13 -11.97
C SER A 67 16.05 15.04 -10.94
N PRO A 68 16.70 16.14 -10.52
CA PRO A 68 16.01 17.27 -9.90
C PRO A 68 14.96 17.85 -10.85
#